data_AF-W5P646-F1
#
_entry.id   AF-W5P646-F1
#
_cell.length_a   1.000
_cell.length_b   1.000
_cell.length_c   1.000
_cell.angle_alpha   90.00
_cell.angle_beta   90.00
_cell.angle_gamma   90.00
#
_symmetry.space_group_name_H-M   'P 1'
#
loop_
_entity.id
_entity.type
_entity.pdbx_description
1 polymer ?
#
loop_
_entity_poly.entity_id
_entity_poly.type
_entity_poly.pdbx_seq_one_letter_code
_entity_poly.pdbx_strand_id
1 'polypeptide(L)' 'KQRPPEIKQCEKRPKIYLCTVPCTDHRECQANTICCSTFCGNVCMNVL' A
#
# COMPACT_ATOMS: atom_id res chain seq x y z
N LYS A 1 -12.50 17.18 -9.21
CA LYS A 1 -12.19 16.51 -7.92
C LYS A 1 -11.56 15.17 -8.24
N GLN A 2 -10.22 15.06 -8.23
CA GLN A 2 -9.57 13.77 -8.40
C GLN A 2 -9.87 12.96 -7.13
N ARG A 3 -10.61 11.85 -7.25
CA ARG A 3 -10.77 10.92 -6.14
C ARG A 3 -9.36 10.47 -5.73
N PRO A 4 -9.04 10.40 -4.43
CA PRO A 4 -7.77 9.81 -4.00
C PRO A 4 -7.66 8.44 -4.68
N PRO A 5 -6.48 8.06 -5.22
CA PRO A 5 -6.33 6.73 -5.78
C PRO A 5 -6.77 5.71 -4.73
N GLU A 6 -7.85 4.98 -5.03
CA GLU A 6 -8.46 4.04 -4.09
C GLU A 6 -7.42 2.98 -3.72
N ILE A 7 -7.15 2.84 -2.42
CA ILE A 7 -6.26 1.83 -1.86
C ILE A 7 -6.76 0.47 -2.33
N LYS A 8 -5.98 -0.20 -3.17
CA LYS A 8 -6.34 -1.51 -3.71
C LYS A 8 -6.03 -2.61 -2.70
N GLN A 9 -6.78 -3.70 -2.75
CA GLN A 9 -6.39 -4.93 -2.06
C GLN A 9 -5.32 -5.62 -2.92
N CYS A 10 -4.08 -5.66 -2.42
CA CYS A 10 -3.02 -6.41 -3.07
C CYS A 10 -3.24 -7.92 -2.82
N GLU A 11 -3.12 -8.75 -3.85
CA GLU A 11 -3.24 -10.21 -3.71
C GLU A 11 -2.04 -10.82 -2.96
N LYS A 12 -0.88 -10.17 -3.02
CA LYS A 12 0.34 -10.61 -2.34
C LYS A 12 0.26 -10.30 -0.84
N ARG A 13 0.76 -11.21 -0.01
CA ARG A 13 0.95 -10.94 1.42
C ARG A 13 2.10 -9.94 1.61
N PRO A 14 1.92 -8.86 2.39
CA PRO A 14 3.02 -7.99 2.72
C PRO A 14 4.03 -8.75 3.59
N LYS A 15 5.30 -8.36 3.47
CA LYS A 15 6.32 -8.82 4.42
C LYS A 15 6.02 -8.18 5.78
N ILE A 16 6.15 -8.93 6.88
CA ILE A 16 5.74 -8.48 8.23
C ILE A 16 6.42 -7.16 8.63
N TYR A 17 7.67 -6.93 8.21
CA TYR A 17 8.36 -5.67 8.50
C TYR A 17 7.67 -4.43 7.90
N LEU A 18 6.91 -4.57 6.81
CA LEU A 18 6.15 -3.48 6.18
C LEU A 18 4.94 -3.07 7.03
N CYS A 19 4.43 -3.95 7.90
CA CYS A 19 3.36 -3.62 8.84
C CYS A 19 3.76 -2.53 9.86
N THR A 20 5.05 -2.20 9.96
CA THR A 20 5.55 -1.10 10.80
C THR A 20 5.47 0.27 10.13
N VAL A 21 5.28 0.30 8.81
CA VAL A 21 5.23 1.52 8.01
C VAL A 21 3.88 1.59 7.28
N PRO A 22 2.85 2.14 7.94
CA PRO A 22 1.55 2.30 7.32
C PRO A 22 1.59 3.39 6.24
N CYS A 23 0.63 3.33 5.31
CA CYS A 23 0.40 4.37 4.30
C CYS A 23 -1.09 4.73 4.22
N THR A 24 -1.40 5.93 3.73
CA THR A 24 -2.78 6.35 3.46
C THR A 24 -3.05 6.69 2.00
N ASP A 25 -2.00 7.02 1.24
CA ASP A 25 -2.07 7.31 -0.20
C ASP A 25 -0.90 6.63 -0.95
N HIS A 26 -1.11 6.31 -2.22
CA HIS A 26 -0.07 5.72 -3.08
C HIS A 26 1.18 6.62 -3.20
N ARG A 27 1.01 7.94 -3.05
CA ARG A 27 2.08 8.94 -3.12
C ARG A 27 3.06 8.88 -1.94
N GLU A 28 2.67 8.27 -0.83
CA GLU A 28 3.55 8.04 0.33
C GLU A 28 4.53 6.89 0.07
N CYS A 29 4.21 6.04 -0.89
CA CYS A 29 5.00 4.88 -1.23
C CYS A 29 6.12 5.24 -2.22
N GLN A 30 7.24 4.52 -2.13
CA GLN A 30 8.37 4.69 -3.05
C GLN A 30 7.95 4.38 -4.50
N ALA A 31 8.76 4.86 -5.46
CA ALA A 31 8.57 4.55 -6.87
C ALA A 31 8.38 3.03 -7.08
N ASN A 32 7.37 2.66 -7.88
CA ASN A 32 6.92 1.28 -8.15
C ASN A 32 6.21 0.55 -7.00
N THR A 33 5.83 1.26 -5.93
CA THR A 33 4.99 0.70 -4.87
C THR A 33 3.69 1.49 -4.74
N ILE A 34 2.62 0.81 -4.35
CA ILE A 34 1.30 1.40 -4.11
C ILE A 34 0.87 1.11 -2.68
N CYS A 35 0.02 1.98 -2.13
CA CYS A 35 -0.58 1.71 -0.84
C CYS A 35 -1.66 0.65 -1.01
N CYS A 36 -1.51 -0.47 -0.31
CA CYS A 36 -2.42 -1.59 -0.40
C CYS A 36 -3.03 -1.94 0.95
N SER A 37 -4.32 -2.30 0.94
CA SER A 37 -5.01 -2.79 2.14
C SER A 37 -4.66 -4.25 2.37
N THR A 38 -4.15 -4.54 3.56
CA THR A 38 -3.65 -5.87 3.96
C THR A 38 -4.15 -6.25 5.36
N PHE A 39 -3.79 -7.46 5.82
CA PHE A 39 -4.23 -7.98 7.12
C PHE A 39 -3.75 -7.16 8.33
N CYS A 40 -2.64 -6.42 8.19
CA CYS A 40 -2.08 -5.57 9.24
C CYS A 40 -2.39 -4.07 9.02
N GLY A 41 -3.28 -3.76 8.08
CA GLY A 41 -3.61 -2.39 7.67
C GLY A 41 -3.07 -2.04 6.29
N ASN A 42 -3.00 -0.74 6.00
CA ASN A 42 -2.57 -0.23 4.72
C ASN A 42 -1.04 -0.10 4.69
N VAL A 43 -0.38 -0.77 3.74
CA VAL A 43 1.08 -0.77 3.63
C VAL A 43 1.53 -0.65 2.18
N CYS A 44 2.71 -0.09 1.97
CA CYS A 44 3.29 0.05 0.63
C CYS A 44 3.73 -1.32 0.10
N MET A 45 3.12 -1.75 -1.00
CA MET A 45 3.43 -3.00 -1.68
C MET A 45 3.85 -2.75 -3.12
N ASN A 46 4.75 -3.60 -3.62
CA ASN A 46 5.19 -3.51 -5.01
C ASN A 46 4.11 -4.06 -5.96
N VAL A 47 3.92 -3.38 -7.09
CA VAL A 47 3.00 -3.81 -8.17
C VAL A 47 3.64 -4.79 -9.16
N LEU A 48 4.94 -5.07 -9.04
CA LEU A 48 5.65 -6.14 -9.75
C LEU A 48 5.21 -7.52 -9.25
#